data_AF-A0A2G1QN78-F1
#
_entry.id   AF-A0A2G1QN78-F1
#
_cell.length_a   1.000
_cell.length_b   1.000
_cell.length_c   1.000
_cell.angle_alpha   90.00
_cell.angle_beta   90.00
_cell.angle_gamma   90.00
#
_symmetry.space_group_name_H-M   'P 1'
#
loop_
_entity.id
_entity.type
_entity.pdbx_description
1 polymer ?
#
loop_
_entity_poly.entity_id
_entity_poly.type
_entity_poly.pdbx_seq_one_letter_code
_entity_poly.pdbx_strand_id
1 'polypeptide(L)'
;MLSDKRFDVEHALNMHAASFFYMPAAGIYDRERLEPHAELIAKCHIYLIGFVPRVNFVNAAQKDRDLVLTYEILGKSYDLVWELPPEAMLHHENGLWYVGDGTGRRFFPNEGACLQRLNHQYGVIKFLVKYIGQAYGQDGSRSALDRLIKHETLQKISLLGAPEGYRLELILLQVEPDNQIITIFNPFAENKKDGSARIDQGLEKLFNTSEEERVALYEAAMIRYFSPEFNMEYKNSFPSTTLKILQDCYDKDFSAVSAELVLDDLPVTLYSEAVTPTDMHFAFHDLHTDEARKVFFAM
;
A
#
# COMPACT_ATOMS: atom_id res chain seq x y z
N MET A 1 -25.20 2.70 -15.64
CA MET A 1 -23.97 1.87 -15.46
C MET A 1 -23.66 0.99 -16.67
N LEU A 2 -24.59 0.22 -17.24
CA LEU A 2 -24.40 -0.43 -18.56
C LEU A 2 -25.10 0.31 -19.72
N SER A 3 -26.12 1.12 -19.45
CA SER A 3 -26.86 1.90 -20.45
C SER A 3 -26.04 2.96 -21.17
N ASP A 4 -24.97 3.43 -20.52
CA ASP A 4 -24.19 4.60 -20.95
C ASP A 4 -22.90 4.17 -21.68
N LYS A 5 -22.70 2.86 -21.86
CA LYS A 5 -21.54 2.29 -22.51
C LYS A 5 -21.77 2.21 -24.02
N ARG A 6 -20.93 2.93 -24.77
CA ARG A 6 -21.05 3.07 -26.23
C ARG A 6 -20.93 1.73 -26.96
N PHE A 7 -20.19 0.78 -26.40
CA PHE A 7 -19.78 -0.42 -27.12
C PHE A 7 -20.03 -1.70 -26.31
N ASP A 8 -20.15 -2.83 -26.99
CA ASP A 8 -20.57 -4.13 -26.44
C ASP A 8 -19.49 -4.92 -25.69
N VAL A 9 -18.20 -4.80 -26.06
CA VAL A 9 -17.08 -5.50 -25.35
C VAL A 9 -16.02 -4.57 -24.73
N GLU A 10 -16.12 -4.22 -23.45
CA GLU A 10 -15.22 -3.23 -22.80
C GLU A 10 -14.15 -3.89 -21.94
N HIS A 11 -12.96 -3.29 -21.86
CA HIS A 11 -11.82 -3.83 -21.12
C HIS A 11 -11.29 -2.84 -20.10
N ALA A 12 -11.23 -3.26 -18.83
CA ALA A 12 -10.49 -2.58 -17.78
C ALA A 12 -9.16 -3.29 -17.55
N LEU A 13 -8.05 -2.53 -17.56
CA LEU A 13 -6.77 -3.06 -17.10
C LEU A 13 -6.77 -3.07 -15.58
N ASN A 14 -6.55 -4.24 -14.99
CA ASN A 14 -6.41 -4.43 -13.55
C ASN A 14 -4.95 -4.71 -13.17
N MET A 15 -4.48 -4.01 -12.16
CA MET A 15 -3.15 -4.16 -11.58
C MET A 15 -3.30 -4.34 -10.08
N HIS A 16 -2.43 -5.12 -9.46
CA HIS A 16 -2.48 -5.34 -8.02
C HIS A 16 -1.08 -5.38 -7.42
N ALA A 17 -0.98 -4.95 -6.16
CA ALA A 17 0.19 -5.14 -5.33
C ALA A 17 -0.20 -5.96 -4.10
N ALA A 18 0.42 -7.14 -3.96
CA ALA A 18 0.27 -8.02 -2.80
C ALA A 18 1.59 -8.18 -2.02
N SER A 19 2.73 -7.97 -2.69
CA SER A 19 4.06 -8.11 -2.11
C SER A 19 4.58 -6.74 -1.66
N PHE A 20 4.98 -6.63 -0.38
CA PHE A 20 5.39 -5.36 0.22
C PHE A 20 6.53 -5.47 1.22
N PHE A 21 7.21 -4.35 1.45
CA PHE A 21 8.16 -4.19 2.55
C PHE A 21 7.81 -2.95 3.39
N TYR A 22 7.60 -3.14 4.69
CA TYR A 22 7.19 -2.08 5.63
C TYR A 22 8.31 -1.75 6.62
N MET A 23 8.62 -0.45 6.78
CA MET A 23 9.67 -0.01 7.68
C MET A 23 9.52 1.45 8.13
N PRO A 24 10.13 1.82 9.27
CA PRO A 24 10.35 3.21 9.62
C PRO A 24 11.15 3.93 8.56
N ALA A 25 10.89 5.22 8.33
CA ALA A 25 11.61 5.97 7.29
C ALA A 25 13.12 6.03 7.52
N ALA A 26 13.57 6.06 8.78
CA ALA A 26 15.01 5.98 9.10
C ALA A 26 15.64 4.62 8.76
N GLY A 27 14.83 3.57 8.60
CA GLY A 27 15.27 2.21 8.27
C GLY A 27 15.88 2.07 6.88
N ILE A 28 15.72 3.07 5.98
CA ILE A 28 16.36 3.06 4.65
C ILE A 28 17.90 3.02 4.70
N TYR A 29 18.50 3.33 5.86
CA TYR A 29 19.94 3.29 6.08
C TYR A 29 20.42 2.04 6.84
N ASP A 30 19.51 1.21 7.34
CA ASP A 30 19.81 0.04 8.16
C ASP A 30 20.07 -1.20 7.29
N ARG A 31 21.32 -1.35 6.84
CA ARG A 31 21.69 -2.43 5.90
C ARG A 31 21.45 -3.83 6.47
N GLU A 32 21.69 -4.03 7.76
CA GLU A 32 21.53 -5.33 8.41
C GLU A 32 20.07 -5.78 8.40
N ARG A 33 19.14 -4.84 8.57
CA ARG A 33 17.70 -5.10 8.48
C ARG A 33 17.20 -5.27 7.04
N LEU A 34 17.82 -4.60 6.07
CA LEU A 34 17.39 -4.63 4.66
C LEU A 34 17.91 -5.87 3.91
N GLU A 35 19.11 -6.37 4.24
CA GLU A 35 19.78 -7.47 3.52
C GLU A 35 18.93 -8.75 3.42
N PRO A 36 18.24 -9.23 4.49
CA PRO A 36 17.39 -10.41 4.40
C PRO A 36 16.21 -10.27 3.42
N HIS A 37 15.85 -9.04 3.03
CA HIS A 37 14.72 -8.72 2.17
C HIS A 37 15.14 -8.14 0.81
N ALA A 38 16.43 -8.18 0.48
CA ALA A 38 16.99 -7.51 -0.68
C ALA A 38 16.31 -7.92 -2.01
N GLU A 39 15.97 -9.21 -2.17
CA GLU A 39 15.30 -9.70 -3.39
C GLU A 39 13.91 -9.07 -3.58
N LEU A 40 13.12 -9.00 -2.50
CA LEU A 40 11.79 -8.38 -2.54
C LEU A 40 11.91 -6.86 -2.79
N ILE A 41 12.79 -6.19 -2.03
CA ILE A 41 12.99 -4.74 -2.14
C ILE A 41 13.42 -4.34 -3.55
N ALA A 42 14.26 -5.15 -4.21
CA ALA A 42 14.69 -4.91 -5.58
C ALA A 42 13.54 -4.91 -6.58
N LYS A 43 12.45 -5.66 -6.30
CA LYS A 43 11.23 -5.74 -7.11
C LYS A 43 10.19 -4.68 -6.73
N CYS A 44 10.39 -3.94 -5.63
CA CYS A 44 9.48 -2.88 -5.23
C CYS A 44 9.75 -1.60 -6.02
N HIS A 45 8.77 -1.17 -6.83
CA HIS A 45 8.87 0.02 -7.67
C HIS A 45 7.93 1.15 -7.26
N ILE A 46 7.00 0.88 -6.34
CA ILE A 46 6.12 1.90 -5.76
C ILE A 46 6.49 2.08 -4.28
N TYR A 47 6.38 3.31 -3.78
CA TYR A 47 6.52 3.60 -2.35
C TYR A 47 5.45 4.55 -1.86
N LEU A 48 5.01 4.30 -0.63
CA LEU A 48 4.12 5.16 0.13
C LEU A 48 4.91 5.75 1.29
N ILE A 49 4.73 7.04 1.52
CA ILE A 49 5.25 7.76 2.69
C ILE A 49 4.04 8.18 3.52
N GLY A 50 4.06 7.90 4.81
CA GLY A 50 2.93 8.22 5.67
C GLY A 50 3.24 8.30 7.14
N PHE A 51 2.22 8.70 7.90
CA PHE A 51 2.29 8.81 9.35
C PHE A 51 1.49 7.70 10.02
N VAL A 52 2.10 7.04 11.00
CA VAL A 52 1.48 6.01 11.83
C VAL A 52 1.54 6.47 13.28
N PRO A 53 0.48 6.29 14.10
CA PRO A 53 0.55 6.63 15.50
C PRO A 53 1.60 5.77 16.22
N ARG A 54 2.29 6.36 17.17
CA ARG A 54 3.23 5.64 18.04
C ARG A 54 2.43 4.68 18.92
N VAL A 55 2.90 3.44 18.94
CA VAL A 55 2.37 2.39 19.81
C VAL A 55 3.38 2.15 20.91
N ASN A 56 3.01 2.49 22.13
CA ASN A 56 3.89 2.34 23.28
C ASN A 56 3.42 1.15 24.11
N PHE A 57 4.28 0.16 24.31
CA PHE A 57 4.03 -0.88 25.29
C PHE A 57 4.22 -0.31 26.71
N VAL A 58 3.18 -0.42 27.54
CA VAL A 58 3.16 0.18 28.88
C VAL A 58 3.53 -0.85 29.94
N ASN A 59 2.86 -2.00 29.96
CA ASN A 59 3.12 -3.06 30.92
C ASN A 59 2.58 -4.42 30.45
N ALA A 60 2.99 -5.47 31.16
CA ALA A 60 2.33 -6.76 31.17
C ALA A 60 1.85 -7.07 32.59
N ALA A 61 0.71 -7.73 32.70
CA ALA A 61 0.19 -8.26 33.96
C ALA A 61 -0.41 -9.63 33.74
N GLN A 62 -0.34 -10.50 34.76
CA GLN A 62 -1.07 -11.75 34.79
C GLN A 62 -2.23 -11.63 35.78
N LYS A 63 -3.44 -11.95 35.32
CA LYS A 63 -4.66 -12.05 36.14
C LYS A 63 -5.18 -13.46 36.00
N ASP A 64 -5.01 -14.29 37.03
CA ASP A 64 -5.27 -15.73 36.96
C ASP A 64 -4.52 -16.39 35.79
N ARG A 65 -5.25 -16.81 34.76
CA ARG A 65 -4.71 -17.39 33.52
C ARG A 65 -4.62 -16.40 32.37
N ASP A 66 -4.94 -15.13 32.56
CA ASP A 66 -4.89 -14.14 31.50
C ASP A 66 -3.61 -13.32 31.57
N LEU A 67 -2.83 -13.36 30.49
CA LEU A 67 -1.78 -12.38 30.22
C LEU A 67 -2.43 -11.15 29.59
N VAL A 68 -2.37 -10.02 30.30
CA VAL A 68 -2.83 -8.72 29.83
C VAL A 68 -1.63 -7.88 29.44
N LEU A 69 -1.55 -7.47 28.17
CA LEU A 69 -0.56 -6.51 27.69
C LEU A 69 -1.25 -5.17 27.45
N THR A 70 -0.76 -4.12 28.11
CA THR A 70 -1.31 -2.76 28.00
C THR A 70 -0.48 -1.94 27.03
N TYR A 71 -1.14 -1.31 26.07
CA TYR A 71 -0.55 -0.40 25.10
C TYR A 71 -1.16 1.00 25.22
N GLU A 72 -0.37 2.03 24.94
CA GLU A 72 -0.85 3.41 24.82
C GLU A 72 -0.65 3.90 23.39
N ILE A 73 -1.73 4.46 22.82
CA ILE A 73 -1.75 5.06 21.48
C ILE A 73 -2.51 6.38 21.58
N LEU A 74 -1.83 7.49 21.26
CA LEU A 74 -2.40 8.84 21.28
C LEU A 74 -3.09 9.18 22.61
N GLY A 75 -2.45 8.82 23.74
CA GLY A 75 -2.95 9.08 25.09
C GLY A 75 -4.14 8.21 25.53
N LYS A 76 -4.49 7.18 24.77
CA LYS A 76 -5.51 6.19 25.13
C LYS A 76 -4.86 4.82 25.37
N SER A 77 -5.33 4.13 26.42
CA SER A 77 -4.86 2.79 26.76
C SER A 77 -5.73 1.70 26.12
N TYR A 78 -5.08 0.62 25.68
CA TYR A 78 -5.69 -0.54 25.04
C TYR A 78 -5.07 -1.82 25.58
N ASP A 79 -5.92 -2.78 25.95
CA ASP A 79 -5.48 -4.05 26.51
C ASP A 79 -5.61 -5.17 25.47
N LEU A 80 -4.58 -6.01 25.37
CA LEU A 80 -4.66 -7.28 24.68
C LEU A 80 -4.56 -8.41 25.70
N VAL A 81 -5.43 -9.41 25.56
CA VAL A 81 -5.55 -10.51 26.52
C VAL A 81 -5.23 -11.84 25.84
N TRP A 82 -4.30 -12.61 26.40
CA TRP A 82 -4.01 -13.98 25.98
C TRP A 82 -4.24 -14.94 27.13
N GLU A 83 -4.93 -16.03 26.84
CA GLU A 83 -5.06 -17.13 27.79
C GLU A 83 -3.74 -17.89 27.85
N LEU A 84 -3.20 -18.00 29.06
CA LEU A 84 -1.98 -18.72 29.36
C LEU A 84 -2.26 -20.21 29.59
N PRO A 85 -1.33 -21.11 29.18
CA PRO A 85 -1.38 -22.51 29.54
C PRO A 85 -1.45 -22.71 31.06
N PRO A 86 -1.95 -23.87 31.53
CA PRO A 86 -1.82 -24.25 32.93
C PRO A 86 -0.36 -24.15 33.38
N GLU A 87 -0.13 -23.70 34.61
CA GLU A 87 1.20 -23.55 35.23
C GLU A 87 2.09 -22.45 34.62
N ALA A 88 1.63 -21.76 33.57
CA ALA A 88 2.38 -20.66 32.99
C ALA A 88 2.32 -19.41 33.88
N MET A 89 3.48 -18.79 34.08
CA MET A 89 3.66 -17.63 34.96
C MET A 89 4.39 -16.52 34.24
N LEU A 90 3.90 -15.29 34.39
CA LEU A 90 4.55 -14.07 33.92
C LEU A 90 5.69 -13.70 34.87
N HIS A 91 6.82 -13.36 34.28
CA HIS A 91 8.02 -12.92 34.97
C HIS A 91 8.54 -11.60 34.37
N HIS A 92 9.26 -10.85 35.18
CA HIS A 92 9.95 -9.63 34.78
C HIS A 92 11.38 -9.67 35.33
N GLU A 93 12.35 -9.87 34.44
CA GLU A 93 13.78 -9.95 34.79
C GLU A 93 14.55 -8.98 33.90
N ASN A 94 15.43 -8.16 34.50
CA ASN A 94 16.31 -7.23 33.77
C ASN A 94 15.58 -6.30 32.78
N GLY A 95 14.35 -5.87 33.10
CA GLY A 95 13.55 -4.99 32.25
C GLY A 95 12.82 -5.68 31.10
N LEU A 96 12.87 -7.02 31.04
CA LEU A 96 12.22 -7.82 30.01
C LEU A 96 11.11 -8.68 30.63
N TRP A 97 9.95 -8.66 29.99
CA TRP A 97 8.82 -9.53 30.33
C TRP A 97 8.94 -10.85 29.57
N TYR A 98 8.64 -11.94 30.24
CA TYR A 98 8.49 -13.25 29.61
C TYR A 98 7.53 -14.13 30.42
N VAL A 99 6.94 -15.12 29.76
CA VAL A 99 6.13 -16.16 30.39
C VAL A 99 6.94 -17.45 30.44
N GLY A 100 7.05 -18.04 31.63
CA GLY A 100 7.61 -19.37 31.83
C GLY A 100 6.50 -20.41 31.82
N ASP A 101 6.70 -21.53 31.12
CA ASP A 101 5.70 -22.61 31.00
C ASP A 101 5.79 -23.70 32.08
N GLY A 102 6.58 -23.48 33.14
CA GLY A 102 6.86 -24.48 34.19
C GLY A 102 7.87 -25.57 33.80
N THR A 103 8.15 -25.76 32.51
CA THR A 103 9.15 -26.74 32.01
C THR A 103 10.53 -26.12 31.77
N GLY A 104 10.65 -24.81 32.01
CA GLY A 104 11.86 -24.02 31.78
C GLY A 104 11.89 -23.32 30.41
N ARG A 105 10.87 -23.47 29.57
CA ARG A 105 10.76 -22.70 28.33
C ARG A 105 10.21 -21.32 28.63
N ARG A 106 10.71 -20.33 27.89
CA ARG A 106 10.28 -18.92 27.98
C ARG A 106 9.65 -18.52 26.66
N PHE A 107 8.53 -17.82 26.72
CA PHE A 107 7.88 -17.24 25.54
C PHE A 107 7.23 -15.91 25.89
N PHE A 108 6.97 -15.08 24.89
CA PHE A 108 6.20 -13.86 25.03
C PHE A 108 5.51 -13.57 23.70
N PRO A 109 4.34 -12.91 23.68
CA PRO A 109 3.71 -12.52 22.43
C PRO A 109 4.66 -11.71 21.54
N ASN A 110 4.77 -12.12 20.26
CA ASN A 110 5.61 -11.43 19.28
C ASN A 110 5.06 -10.02 19.01
N GLU A 111 5.94 -9.02 18.90
CA GLU A 111 5.53 -7.62 18.69
C GLU A 111 4.65 -7.43 17.45
N GLY A 112 5.03 -8.01 16.30
CA GLY A 112 4.23 -7.92 15.06
C GLY A 112 2.83 -8.50 15.25
N ALA A 113 2.72 -9.67 15.87
CA ALA A 113 1.43 -10.29 16.18
C ALA A 113 0.59 -9.44 17.17
N CYS A 114 1.23 -8.81 18.15
CA CYS A 114 0.56 -7.87 19.05
C CYS A 114 0.01 -6.67 18.29
N LEU A 115 0.82 -6.04 17.42
CA LEU A 115 0.39 -4.87 16.65
C LEU A 115 -0.75 -5.21 15.69
N GLN A 116 -0.65 -6.34 14.98
CA GLN A 116 -1.73 -6.82 14.09
C GLN A 116 -3.02 -7.04 14.87
N ARG A 117 -2.95 -7.74 16.02
CA ARG A 117 -4.12 -7.97 16.87
C ARG A 117 -4.69 -6.69 17.46
N LEU A 118 -3.84 -5.75 17.87
CA LEU A 118 -4.24 -4.45 18.39
C LEU A 118 -5.04 -3.67 17.35
N ASN A 119 -4.55 -3.64 16.12
CA ASN A 119 -5.25 -2.97 15.03
C ASN A 119 -6.53 -3.71 14.63
N HIS A 120 -6.52 -5.03 14.52
CA HIS A 120 -7.72 -5.82 14.21
C HIS A 120 -8.83 -5.65 15.26
N GLN A 121 -8.47 -5.62 16.55
CA GLN A 121 -9.45 -5.53 17.64
C GLN A 121 -9.99 -4.10 17.83
N TYR A 122 -9.17 -3.07 17.63
CA TYR A 122 -9.54 -1.69 17.98
C TYR A 122 -9.53 -0.70 16.80
N GLY A 123 -8.90 -1.02 15.67
CA GLY A 123 -8.80 -0.15 14.49
C GLY A 123 -7.99 1.13 14.74
N VAL A 124 -6.95 1.05 15.58
CA VAL A 124 -6.24 2.21 16.15
C VAL A 124 -4.88 2.50 15.55
N ILE A 125 -4.33 1.57 14.76
CA ILE A 125 -3.04 1.76 14.09
C ILE A 125 -3.32 2.06 12.62
N LYS A 126 -3.40 3.35 12.29
CA LYS A 126 -3.75 3.81 10.95
C LYS A 126 -2.55 4.46 10.26
N PHE A 127 -2.28 4.08 9.03
CA PHE A 127 -1.28 4.68 8.16
C PHE A 127 -1.92 5.77 7.31
N LEU A 128 -1.60 7.03 7.63
CA LEU A 128 -2.04 8.19 6.87
C LEU A 128 -1.13 8.36 5.66
N VAL A 129 -1.65 8.06 4.46
CA VAL A 129 -0.92 8.18 3.19
C VAL A 129 -0.71 9.66 2.88
N LYS A 130 0.56 10.10 2.90
CA LYS A 130 0.94 11.51 2.68
C LYS A 130 1.65 11.74 1.36
N TYR A 131 2.27 10.72 0.81
CA TYR A 131 2.85 10.76 -0.53
C TYR A 131 2.88 9.34 -1.14
N ILE A 132 2.67 9.26 -2.45
CA ILE A 132 2.86 8.06 -3.25
C ILE A 132 3.82 8.42 -4.38
N GLY A 133 4.80 7.56 -4.64
CA GLY A 133 5.65 7.73 -5.80
C GLY A 133 6.17 6.42 -6.36
N GLN A 134 6.75 6.50 -7.55
CA GLN A 134 7.40 5.36 -8.19
C GLN A 134 8.92 5.53 -8.33
N ALA A 135 9.62 4.43 -8.52
CA ALA A 135 10.97 4.37 -9.01
C ALA A 135 11.10 3.20 -9.98
N TYR A 136 11.34 3.52 -11.24
CA TYR A 136 11.62 2.55 -12.29
C TYR A 136 12.83 3.05 -13.10
N GLY A 137 13.84 2.19 -13.23
CA GLY A 137 15.04 2.45 -14.02
C GLY A 137 14.92 1.80 -15.39
N GLN A 138 15.96 1.93 -16.23
CA GLN A 138 16.02 1.13 -17.45
C GLN A 138 15.91 -0.36 -17.08
N ASP A 139 14.94 -1.05 -17.66
CA ASP A 139 14.65 -2.47 -17.41
C ASP A 139 14.48 -2.83 -15.91
N GLY A 140 13.85 -1.95 -15.13
CA GLY A 140 13.58 -2.20 -13.71
C GLY A 140 14.80 -2.07 -12.78
N SER A 141 15.95 -1.65 -13.30
CA SER A 141 17.22 -1.58 -12.55
C SER A 141 17.25 -0.65 -11.33
N ARG A 142 16.20 0.16 -11.12
CA ARG A 142 16.09 1.09 -9.99
C ARG A 142 14.86 0.74 -9.16
N SER A 143 15.08 0.41 -7.90
CA SER A 143 14.02 0.13 -6.92
C SER A 143 13.52 1.41 -6.24
N ALA A 144 12.40 1.29 -5.54
CA ALA A 144 11.86 2.32 -4.65
C ALA A 144 12.88 2.75 -3.59
N LEU A 145 13.62 1.80 -3.01
CA LEU A 145 14.65 2.09 -2.01
C LEU A 145 15.78 2.94 -2.59
N ASP A 146 16.26 2.62 -3.79
CA ASP A 146 17.34 3.38 -4.46
C ASP A 146 16.97 4.86 -4.65
N ARG A 147 15.69 5.11 -4.98
CA ARG A 147 15.16 6.48 -5.10
C ARG A 147 15.05 7.16 -3.75
N LEU A 148 14.48 6.48 -2.75
CA LEU A 148 14.19 7.03 -1.42
C LEU A 148 15.43 7.56 -0.69
N ILE A 149 16.57 6.87 -0.82
CA ILE A 149 17.85 7.28 -0.20
C ILE A 149 18.26 8.72 -0.60
N LYS A 150 17.88 9.17 -1.80
CA LYS A 150 18.23 10.48 -2.35
C LYS A 150 16.99 11.37 -2.60
N HIS A 151 15.83 10.99 -2.07
CA HIS A 151 14.57 11.61 -2.45
C HIS A 151 14.30 12.92 -1.70
N GLU A 152 14.28 14.04 -2.42
CA GLU A 152 14.03 15.36 -1.82
C GLU A 152 12.69 15.45 -1.09
N THR A 153 11.61 14.85 -1.61
CA THR A 153 10.30 14.91 -0.94
C THR A 153 10.31 14.17 0.40
N LEU A 154 10.98 13.01 0.49
CA LEU A 154 11.11 12.30 1.78
C LEU A 154 11.92 13.15 2.77
N GLN A 155 13.00 13.79 2.31
CA GLN A 155 13.79 14.70 3.16
C GLN A 155 12.95 15.88 3.64
N LYS A 156 12.16 16.52 2.76
CA LYS A 156 11.25 17.61 3.13
C LYS A 156 10.23 17.19 4.19
N ILE A 157 9.54 16.06 3.97
CA ILE A 157 8.58 15.52 4.95
C ILE A 157 9.28 15.20 6.27
N SER A 158 10.48 14.64 6.23
CA SER A 158 11.27 14.32 7.42
C SER A 158 11.68 15.57 8.20
N LEU A 159 11.99 16.68 7.51
CA LEU A 159 12.31 17.98 8.12
C LEU A 159 11.10 18.68 8.73
N LEU A 160 9.91 18.56 8.11
CA LEU A 160 8.66 19.02 8.71
C LEU A 160 8.30 18.22 9.97
N GLY A 161 8.68 16.94 9.99
CA GLY A 161 8.44 16.02 11.09
C GLY A 161 7.04 15.41 11.06
N ALA A 162 6.89 14.30 11.76
CA ALA A 162 5.56 13.73 12.02
C ALA A 162 4.84 14.52 13.12
N PRO A 163 3.51 14.62 13.08
CA PRO A 163 2.73 15.21 14.18
C PRO A 163 3.06 14.56 15.53
N GLU A 164 2.77 15.27 16.62
CA GLU A 164 2.96 14.74 17.96
C GLU A 164 2.23 13.40 18.14
N GLY A 165 2.92 12.41 18.70
CA GLY A 165 2.36 11.06 18.86
C GLY A 165 2.39 10.20 17.60
N TYR A 166 2.94 10.69 16.48
CA TYR A 166 3.11 9.92 15.24
C TYR A 166 4.58 9.67 14.91
N ARG A 167 4.81 8.76 13.95
CA ARG A 167 6.10 8.43 13.36
C ARG A 167 5.96 8.33 11.84
N LEU A 168 7.05 8.64 11.14
CA LEU A 168 7.15 8.58 9.69
C LEU A 168 7.55 7.16 9.24
N GLU A 169 6.74 6.57 8.39
CA GLU A 169 6.85 5.17 7.97
C GLU A 169 6.78 5.07 6.45
N LEU A 170 7.29 3.97 5.92
CA LEU A 170 7.37 3.67 4.49
C LEU A 170 6.77 2.29 4.21
N ILE A 171 6.02 2.20 3.12
CA ILE A 171 5.60 0.94 2.52
C ILE A 171 6.17 0.91 1.11
N LEU A 172 7.00 -0.07 0.80
CA LEU A 172 7.47 -0.36 -0.56
C LEU A 172 6.58 -1.45 -1.15
N LEU A 173 6.15 -1.30 -2.39
CA LEU A 173 5.23 -2.21 -3.05
C LEU A 173 5.84 -2.73 -4.35
N GLN A 174 5.73 -4.03 -4.57
CA GLN A 174 5.89 -4.66 -5.87
C GLN A 174 4.52 -4.72 -6.54
N VAL A 175 4.43 -4.18 -7.76
CA VAL A 175 3.25 -4.36 -8.61
C VAL A 175 3.44 -5.70 -9.33
N GLU A 176 2.48 -6.60 -9.17
CA GLU A 176 2.62 -7.97 -9.69
C GLU A 176 2.78 -7.99 -11.22
N PRO A 177 3.62 -8.88 -11.77
CA PRO A 177 3.96 -8.90 -13.19
C PRO A 177 2.83 -9.34 -14.11
N ASP A 178 1.77 -9.89 -13.53
CA ASP A 178 0.63 -10.45 -14.24
C ASP A 178 -0.41 -9.38 -14.53
N ASN A 179 -0.40 -8.86 -15.75
CA ASN A 179 -1.48 -8.00 -16.22
C ASN A 179 -2.79 -8.78 -16.17
N GLN A 180 -3.84 -8.14 -15.64
CA GLN A 180 -5.18 -8.71 -15.62
C GLN A 180 -6.11 -7.80 -16.40
N ILE A 181 -7.08 -8.38 -17.10
CA ILE A 181 -8.13 -7.61 -17.77
C ILE A 181 -9.49 -8.10 -17.32
N ILE A 182 -10.31 -7.15 -16.90
CA ILE A 182 -11.73 -7.37 -16.64
C ILE A 182 -12.48 -7.00 -17.90
N THR A 183 -13.24 -7.95 -18.45
CA THR A 183 -14.01 -7.74 -19.69
C THR A 183 -15.51 -7.69 -19.38
N ILE A 184 -16.16 -6.64 -19.87
CA ILE A 184 -17.62 -6.48 -19.76
C ILE A 184 -18.25 -6.73 -21.13
N PHE A 185 -19.16 -7.68 -21.18
CA PHE A 185 -20.04 -7.91 -22.33
C PHE A 185 -21.38 -7.23 -22.08
N ASN A 186 -21.66 -6.14 -22.80
CA ASN A 186 -22.86 -5.36 -22.69
C ASN A 186 -23.81 -5.61 -23.89
N PRO A 187 -24.84 -6.46 -23.73
CA PRO A 187 -25.79 -6.74 -24.80
C PRO A 187 -26.70 -5.54 -25.14
N PHE A 188 -26.65 -4.46 -24.36
CA PHE A 188 -27.48 -3.26 -24.54
C PHE A 188 -26.72 -2.08 -25.15
N ALA A 189 -25.44 -2.24 -25.50
CA ALA A 189 -24.63 -1.17 -26.08
C ALA A 189 -25.16 -0.68 -27.44
N GLU A 190 -24.91 0.60 -27.73
CA GLU A 190 -25.25 1.22 -29.01
C GLU A 190 -24.48 0.59 -30.18
N ASN A 191 -23.18 0.32 -29.97
CA ASN A 191 -22.32 -0.30 -30.96
C ASN A 191 -22.01 -1.76 -30.60
N LYS A 192 -22.53 -2.68 -31.41
CA LYS A 192 -22.32 -4.13 -31.32
C LYS A 192 -21.51 -4.72 -32.48
N LYS A 193 -20.97 -3.86 -33.35
CA LYS A 193 -20.29 -4.28 -34.58
C LYS A 193 -18.79 -4.48 -34.38
N ASP A 194 -18.22 -3.78 -33.40
CA ASP A 194 -16.78 -3.71 -33.18
C ASP A 194 -16.27 -4.71 -32.14
N GLY A 195 -17.15 -5.55 -31.56
CA GLY A 195 -16.82 -6.44 -30.45
C GLY A 195 -15.57 -7.29 -30.68
N SER A 196 -15.41 -7.87 -31.88
CA SER A 196 -14.21 -8.68 -32.21
C SER A 196 -12.92 -7.85 -32.16
N ALA A 197 -12.91 -6.66 -32.78
CA ALA A 197 -11.74 -5.79 -32.79
C ALA A 197 -11.40 -5.30 -31.37
N ARG A 198 -12.42 -5.09 -30.52
CA ARG A 198 -12.19 -4.69 -29.14
C ARG A 198 -11.62 -5.81 -28.29
N ILE A 199 -12.05 -7.05 -28.50
CA ILE A 199 -11.41 -8.24 -27.87
C ILE A 199 -9.92 -8.29 -28.22
N ASP A 200 -9.57 -8.11 -29.49
CA ASP A 200 -8.18 -8.10 -29.94
C ASP A 200 -7.38 -6.98 -29.26
N GLN A 201 -7.94 -5.77 -29.14
CA GLN A 201 -7.33 -4.67 -28.38
C GLN A 201 -7.17 -4.99 -26.89
N GLY A 202 -8.13 -5.69 -26.30
CA GLY A 202 -8.04 -6.21 -24.93
C GLY A 202 -6.84 -7.12 -24.78
N LEU A 203 -6.72 -8.14 -25.63
CA LEU A 203 -5.58 -9.07 -25.62
C LEU A 203 -4.25 -8.34 -25.87
N GLU A 204 -4.22 -7.37 -26.77
CA GLU A 204 -3.05 -6.55 -27.02
C GLU A 204 -2.60 -5.80 -25.76
N LYS A 205 -3.53 -5.20 -25.00
CA LYS A 205 -3.24 -4.57 -23.70
C LYS A 205 -2.72 -5.60 -22.68
N LEU A 206 -3.31 -6.80 -22.65
CA LEU A 206 -2.93 -7.84 -21.69
C LEU A 206 -1.46 -8.24 -21.87
N PHE A 207 -1.07 -8.49 -23.12
CA PHE A 207 0.25 -9.03 -23.44
C PHE A 207 1.32 -7.96 -23.69
N ASN A 208 0.93 -6.74 -24.07
CA ASN A 208 1.86 -5.67 -24.46
C ASN A 208 1.79 -4.42 -23.57
N THR A 209 1.28 -4.54 -22.34
CA THR A 209 1.51 -3.53 -21.30
C THR A 209 2.81 -3.87 -20.57
N SER A 210 3.80 -3.01 -20.69
CA SER A 210 5.12 -3.21 -20.07
C SER A 210 5.04 -3.04 -18.55
N GLU A 211 6.06 -3.51 -17.85
CA GLU A 211 6.16 -3.27 -16.41
C GLU A 211 6.26 -1.77 -16.09
N GLU A 212 7.05 -1.01 -16.85
CA GLU A 212 7.17 0.44 -16.67
C GLU A 212 5.81 1.15 -16.79
N GLU A 213 5.00 0.77 -17.79
CA GLU A 213 3.64 1.28 -17.97
C GLU A 213 2.73 0.87 -16.81
N ARG A 214 2.82 -0.38 -16.36
CA ARG A 214 2.04 -0.89 -15.24
C ARG A 214 2.35 -0.14 -13.94
N VAL A 215 3.64 0.06 -13.63
CA VAL A 215 4.05 0.82 -12.45
C VAL A 215 3.56 2.28 -12.53
N ALA A 216 3.67 2.91 -13.70
CA ALA A 216 3.20 4.28 -13.92
C ALA A 216 1.67 4.41 -13.78
N LEU A 217 0.90 3.48 -14.36
CA LEU A 217 -0.56 3.44 -14.26
C LEU A 217 -1.00 3.18 -12.82
N TYR A 218 -0.30 2.28 -12.10
CA TYR A 218 -0.58 1.98 -10.69
C TYR A 218 -0.33 3.21 -9.80
N GLU A 219 0.81 3.89 -9.97
CA GLU A 219 1.13 5.16 -9.29
C GLU A 219 0.01 6.19 -9.51
N ALA A 220 -0.35 6.45 -10.77
CA ALA A 220 -1.37 7.42 -11.13
C ALA A 220 -2.74 7.07 -10.54
N ALA A 221 -3.14 5.80 -10.59
CA ALA A 221 -4.41 5.33 -10.04
C ALA A 221 -4.47 5.51 -8.51
N MET A 222 -3.40 5.18 -7.80
CA MET A 222 -3.33 5.28 -6.34
C MET A 222 -3.23 6.73 -5.86
N ILE A 223 -2.48 7.60 -6.56
CA ILE A 223 -2.43 9.03 -6.25
C ILE A 223 -3.82 9.65 -6.36
N ARG A 224 -4.58 9.33 -7.41
CA ARG A 224 -5.95 9.85 -7.58
C ARG A 224 -6.89 9.35 -6.50
N TYR A 225 -6.78 8.07 -6.18
CA TYR A 225 -7.62 7.43 -5.18
C TYR A 225 -7.38 8.03 -3.79
N PHE A 226 -6.13 8.04 -3.31
CA PHE A 226 -5.81 8.58 -1.99
C PHE A 226 -5.77 10.11 -1.93
N SER A 227 -5.55 10.81 -3.06
CA SER A 227 -5.34 12.26 -3.11
C SER A 227 -4.39 12.80 -2.03
N PRO A 228 -3.19 12.21 -1.85
CA PRO A 228 -2.32 12.53 -0.74
C PRO A 228 -1.78 13.97 -0.82
N GLU A 229 -1.72 14.64 0.33
CA GLU A 229 -1.35 16.06 0.50
C GLU A 229 -0.10 16.46 -0.29
N PHE A 230 1.01 15.74 -0.13
CA PHE A 230 2.27 16.15 -0.77
C PHE A 230 2.31 15.87 -2.27
N ASN A 231 1.52 14.94 -2.82
CA ASN A 231 1.40 14.84 -4.29
C ASN A 231 0.64 16.04 -4.86
N MET A 232 -0.29 16.62 -4.11
CA MET A 232 -1.11 17.76 -4.54
C MET A 232 -0.41 19.11 -4.37
N GLU A 233 0.39 19.28 -3.32
CA GLU A 233 1.17 20.50 -3.09
C GLU A 233 2.37 20.59 -4.05
N TYR A 234 2.99 19.45 -4.34
CA TYR A 234 4.14 19.37 -5.24
C TYR A 234 3.73 19.00 -6.66
N LYS A 235 2.71 19.65 -7.24
CA LYS A 235 2.30 19.46 -8.65
C LYS A 235 3.45 19.51 -9.66
N ASN A 236 4.57 20.15 -9.32
CA ASN A 236 5.78 20.22 -10.13
C ASN A 236 6.73 19.00 -9.99
N SER A 237 6.41 18.01 -9.15
CA SER A 237 7.19 16.79 -8.95
C SER A 237 6.50 15.52 -9.45
N PHE A 238 5.34 15.63 -10.11
CA PHE A 238 4.87 14.55 -10.98
C PHE A 238 5.96 14.32 -12.02
N PRO A 239 6.58 13.12 -12.10
CA PRO A 239 7.75 12.97 -12.94
C PRO A 239 7.35 13.24 -14.39
N SER A 240 8.07 14.14 -15.05
CA SER A 240 7.89 14.43 -16.49
C SER A 240 8.04 13.17 -17.36
N THR A 241 8.75 12.15 -16.86
CA THR A 241 8.87 10.83 -17.47
C THR A 241 7.60 9.98 -17.33
N THR A 242 6.93 10.02 -16.15
CA THR A 242 5.63 9.36 -15.95
C THR A 242 4.60 9.96 -16.90
N LEU A 243 4.59 11.30 -17.07
CA LEU A 243 3.67 11.96 -17.99
C LEU A 243 3.81 11.44 -19.43
N LYS A 244 5.05 11.21 -19.90
CA LYS A 244 5.27 10.64 -21.24
C LYS A 244 4.73 9.21 -21.35
N ILE A 245 5.03 8.36 -20.37
CA ILE A 245 4.54 6.96 -20.34
C ILE A 245 3.01 6.92 -20.28
N LEU A 246 2.40 7.79 -19.47
CA LEU A 246 0.95 7.93 -19.38
C LEU A 246 0.35 8.47 -20.68
N GLN A 247 1.04 9.36 -21.39
CA GLN A 247 0.63 9.82 -22.72
C GLN A 247 0.66 8.64 -23.73
N ASP A 248 1.69 7.80 -23.70
CA ASP A 248 1.75 6.60 -24.54
C ASP A 248 0.62 5.61 -24.19
N CYS A 249 0.24 5.52 -22.91
CA CYS A 249 -0.92 4.74 -22.45
C CYS A 249 -2.27 5.36 -22.87
N TYR A 250 -2.34 6.67 -23.08
CA TYR A 250 -3.55 7.34 -23.61
C TYR A 250 -3.90 6.80 -25.00
N ASP A 251 -2.91 6.48 -25.82
CA ASP A 251 -3.15 5.99 -27.18
C ASP A 251 -3.57 4.51 -27.22
N LYS A 252 -3.35 3.75 -26.12
CA LYS A 252 -3.76 2.34 -26.00
C LYS A 252 -5.26 2.13 -25.75
N ASP A 253 -6.07 3.19 -25.65
CA ASP A 253 -7.55 3.12 -25.51
C ASP A 253 -8.07 2.24 -24.35
N PHE A 254 -7.48 2.34 -23.15
CA PHE A 254 -8.03 1.69 -21.94
C PHE A 254 -9.44 2.20 -21.62
N SER A 255 -10.43 1.31 -21.48
CA SER A 255 -11.79 1.73 -21.13
C SER A 255 -11.93 2.04 -19.63
N ALA A 256 -11.12 1.40 -18.81
CA ALA A 256 -10.94 1.73 -17.40
C ALA A 256 -9.56 1.24 -16.92
N VAL A 257 -9.11 1.79 -15.80
CA VAL A 257 -7.92 1.35 -15.07
C VAL A 257 -8.33 1.07 -13.63
N SER A 258 -7.97 -0.11 -13.13
CA SER A 258 -8.09 -0.46 -11.72
C SER A 258 -6.74 -0.83 -11.11
N ALA A 259 -6.52 -0.37 -9.88
CA ALA A 259 -5.37 -0.69 -9.07
C ALA A 259 -5.84 -1.18 -7.69
N GLU A 260 -5.36 -2.36 -7.30
CA GLU A 260 -5.70 -3.01 -6.04
C GLU A 260 -4.49 -3.01 -5.10
N LEU A 261 -4.71 -2.60 -3.87
CA LEU A 261 -3.73 -2.68 -2.80
C LEU A 261 -4.32 -3.53 -1.68
N VAL A 262 -3.78 -4.73 -1.53
CA VAL A 262 -4.17 -5.70 -0.50
C VAL A 262 -2.92 -6.02 0.30
N LEU A 263 -2.90 -5.57 1.55
CA LEU A 263 -1.76 -5.72 2.46
C LEU A 263 -2.16 -6.63 3.62
N ASP A 264 -2.48 -7.87 3.28
CA ASP A 264 -2.72 -8.91 4.28
C ASP A 264 -1.50 -9.00 5.21
N ASP A 265 -1.75 -9.15 6.51
CA ASP A 265 -0.75 -9.20 7.58
C ASP A 265 -0.01 -7.89 7.94
N LEU A 266 -0.35 -6.75 7.32
CA LEU A 266 0.19 -5.48 7.76
C LEU A 266 -0.47 -5.02 9.09
N PRO A 267 0.30 -4.59 10.10
CA PRO A 267 -0.27 -4.19 11.39
C PRO A 267 -0.95 -2.80 11.36
N VAL A 268 -1.24 -2.26 10.18
CA VAL A 268 -1.85 -0.93 9.99
C VAL A 268 -2.94 -0.96 8.93
N THR A 269 -3.98 -0.15 9.12
CA THR A 269 -4.99 0.14 8.07
C THR A 269 -4.59 1.41 7.32
N LEU A 270 -4.71 1.44 6.00
CA LEU A 270 -4.33 2.61 5.20
C LEU A 270 -5.51 3.55 5.04
N TYR A 271 -5.25 4.86 5.01
CA TYR A 271 -6.26 5.89 4.77
C TYR A 271 -5.65 7.20 4.28
N SER A 272 -6.51 8.11 3.85
CA SER A 272 -6.18 9.51 3.59
C SER A 272 -7.35 10.43 3.96
N GLU A 273 -7.20 11.72 3.71
CA GLU A 273 -8.28 12.70 3.84
C GLU A 273 -9.44 12.43 2.87
N ALA A 274 -9.18 11.75 1.75
CA ALA A 274 -10.17 11.39 0.73
C ALA A 274 -10.72 9.95 0.90
N VAL A 275 -9.98 9.07 1.57
CA VAL A 275 -10.27 7.63 1.63
C VAL A 275 -10.38 7.16 3.07
N THR A 276 -11.48 6.48 3.39
CA THR A 276 -11.70 5.90 4.72
C THR A 276 -10.72 4.75 5.03
N PRO A 277 -10.38 4.53 6.31
CA PRO A 277 -9.48 3.44 6.70
C PRO A 277 -10.01 2.06 6.32
N THR A 278 -9.17 1.25 5.67
CA THR A 278 -9.44 -0.15 5.31
C THR A 278 -8.13 -0.91 5.08
N ASP A 279 -8.17 -2.24 5.11
CA ASP A 279 -7.03 -3.11 4.80
C ASP A 279 -6.91 -3.40 3.29
N MET A 280 -8.03 -3.24 2.57
CA MET A 280 -8.12 -3.46 1.12
C MET A 280 -8.58 -2.19 0.43
N HIS A 281 -7.80 -1.74 -0.55
CA HIS A 281 -8.11 -0.56 -1.36
C HIS A 281 -8.25 -0.93 -2.83
N PHE A 282 -9.35 -0.48 -3.44
CA PHE A 282 -9.67 -0.69 -4.83
C PHE A 282 -9.85 0.67 -5.51
N ALA A 283 -8.82 1.11 -6.24
CA ALA A 283 -8.83 2.34 -7.00
C ALA A 283 -9.36 2.05 -8.41
N PHE A 284 -10.62 2.40 -8.70
CA PHE A 284 -11.22 2.22 -10.01
C PHE A 284 -11.43 3.57 -10.71
N HIS A 285 -10.92 3.68 -11.93
CA HIS A 285 -11.02 4.88 -12.76
C HIS A 285 -11.70 4.53 -14.09
N ASP A 286 -12.91 5.04 -14.28
CA ASP A 286 -13.65 4.93 -15.56
C ASP A 286 -13.06 5.93 -16.57
N LEU A 287 -12.61 5.42 -17.72
CA LEU A 287 -11.92 6.20 -18.76
C LEU A 287 -12.73 6.24 -20.08
N HIS A 288 -14.05 6.13 -20.00
CA HIS A 288 -14.91 6.07 -21.18
C HIS A 288 -15.09 7.38 -21.92
N THR A 289 -14.94 8.51 -21.23
CA THR A 289 -15.09 9.85 -21.84
C THR A 289 -13.73 10.44 -22.10
N ASP A 290 -13.58 11.19 -23.20
CA ASP A 290 -12.33 11.89 -23.52
C ASP A 290 -11.93 12.84 -22.38
N GLU A 291 -12.89 13.45 -21.70
CA GLU A 291 -12.67 14.27 -20.51
C GLU A 291 -12.04 13.45 -19.37
N ALA A 292 -12.60 12.28 -19.03
CA ALA A 292 -12.05 11.42 -18.00
C ALA A 292 -10.64 10.92 -18.34
N ARG A 293 -10.41 10.57 -19.62
CA ARG A 293 -9.09 10.17 -20.13
C ARG A 293 -8.09 11.31 -19.98
N LYS A 294 -8.43 12.51 -20.45
CA LYS A 294 -7.57 13.70 -20.33
C LYS A 294 -7.26 14.00 -18.87
N VAL A 295 -8.27 13.95 -18.00
CA VAL A 295 -8.06 14.15 -16.57
C VAL A 295 -7.09 13.11 -16.01
N PHE A 296 -7.22 11.83 -16.39
CA PHE A 296 -6.38 10.75 -15.90
C PHE A 296 -4.91 10.82 -16.38
N PHE A 297 -4.71 11.08 -17.66
CA PHE A 297 -3.38 11.00 -18.31
C PHE A 297 -2.63 12.33 -18.45
N ALA A 298 -3.30 13.49 -18.28
CA ALA A 298 -2.70 14.81 -18.51
C ALA A 298 -2.30 15.58 -17.23
N MET A 299 -2.25 14.92 -16.08
CA MET A 299 -1.69 15.49 -14.83
C MET A 299 -0.40 14.80 -14.45
#